data_AF-A0A918PDK5-F1
#
_entry.id   AF-A0A918PDK5-F1
#
_cell.length_a   1.000
_cell.length_b   1.000
_cell.length_c   1.000
_cell.angle_alpha   90.00
_cell.angle_beta   90.00
_cell.angle_gamma   90.00
#
_symmetry.space_group_name_H-M   'P 1'
#
loop_
_entity.id
_entity.type
_entity.pdbx_description
1 polymer ?
#
loop_
_entity_poly.entity_id
_entity_poly.type
_entity_poly.pdbx_seq_one_letter_code
_entity_poly.pdbx_strand_id
1 'polypeptide(L)'
;MDQFSADDFNVVVDDRADVHVNSKDGRFYLGWFPLGRPGTDGEGWKIAVTGTAKVRGYQVSFHTETPAEIVAAAAAVARVLATSQRV
;
A
#
# COMPACT_ATOMS: atom_id res chain seq x y z
N MET A 1 -12.43 -6.58 -15.32
CA MET A 1 -12.70 -6.70 -13.87
C MET A 1 -11.87 -5.63 -13.20
N ASP A 2 -12.53 -4.64 -12.61
CA ASP A 2 -11.84 -3.62 -11.83
C ASP A 2 -11.48 -4.25 -10.48
N GLN A 3 -10.19 -4.54 -10.25
CA GLN A 3 -9.75 -5.18 -8.99
C GLN A 3 -9.87 -4.24 -7.79
N PHE A 4 -10.07 -2.94 -8.02
CA PHE A 4 -10.16 -1.89 -7.02
C PHE A 4 -11.27 -0.92 -7.42
N SER A 5 -12.49 -1.10 -6.91
CA SER A 5 -13.54 -0.10 -7.11
C SER A 5 -13.24 1.15 -6.29
N ALA A 6 -13.44 2.35 -6.86
CA ALA A 6 -13.39 3.59 -6.08
C ALA A 6 -14.35 3.57 -4.87
N ASP A 7 -15.43 2.77 -4.95
CA ASP A 7 -16.37 2.58 -3.85
C ASP A 7 -15.79 1.78 -2.68
N ASP A 8 -14.67 1.08 -2.83
CA ASP A 8 -14.07 0.26 -1.78
C ASP A 8 -12.96 1.00 -1.01
N PHE A 9 -12.57 2.18 -1.48
CA PHE A 9 -11.42 2.92 -0.95
C PHE A 9 -11.78 4.35 -0.58
N ASN A 10 -11.08 4.86 0.43
CA ASN A 10 -10.99 6.29 0.68
C ASN A 10 -9.67 6.79 0.10
N VAL A 11 -9.70 7.93 -0.57
CA VAL A 11 -8.52 8.60 -1.11
C VAL A 11 -8.45 9.99 -0.48
N VAL A 12 -7.33 10.30 0.15
CA VAL A 12 -7.07 11.60 0.79
C VAL A 12 -5.72 12.10 0.29
N VAL A 13 -5.68 13.39 -0.07
CA VAL A 13 -4.45 14.12 -0.34
C VAL A 13 -4.31 15.17 0.74
N ASP A 14 -3.19 15.18 1.46
CA ASP A 14 -2.95 16.14 2.53
C ASP A 14 -2.30 17.44 2.01
N ASP A 15 -1.99 18.36 2.92
CA ASP A 15 -1.41 19.67 2.62
C ASP A 15 0.03 19.61 2.09
N ARG A 16 0.69 18.44 2.19
CA ARG A 16 2.03 18.17 1.65
C ARG A 16 1.98 17.49 0.29
N ALA A 17 0.79 17.27 -0.26
CA ALA A 17 0.53 16.43 -1.42
C ALA A 17 0.89 14.95 -1.20
N ASP A 18 0.93 14.49 0.06
CA ASP A 18 1.04 13.07 0.36
C ASP A 18 -0.32 12.41 0.08
N VAL A 19 -0.32 11.28 -0.62
CA VAL A 19 -1.54 10.57 -1.04
C VAL A 19 -1.73 9.34 -0.18
N HIS A 20 -2.94 9.22 0.37
CA HIS A 20 -3.36 8.15 1.25
C HIS A 20 -4.54 7.43 0.63
N VAL A 21 -4.39 6.13 0.39
CA VAL A 21 -5.46 5.26 -0.08
C VAL A 21 -5.66 4.17 0.95
N ASN A 22 -6.85 4.08 1.53
CA ASN A 22 -7.17 3.01 2.48
C ASN A 22 -8.48 2.33 2.09
N SER A 23 -8.54 1.01 2.24
CA SER A 23 -9.81 0.30 2.07
C SER A 23 -10.80 0.73 3.14
N LYS A 24 -12.09 0.75 2.80
CA LYS A 24 -13.16 1.10 3.75
C LYS A 24 -13.27 0.10 4.90
N ASP A 25 -12.84 -1.14 4.70
CA ASP A 25 -12.76 -2.16 5.75
C ASP A 25 -11.50 -2.05 6.64
N GLY A 26 -10.63 -1.06 6.39
CA GLY A 26 -9.42 -0.78 7.16
C GLY A 26 -8.30 -1.82 7.03
N ARG A 27 -8.39 -2.73 6.05
CA ARG A 27 -7.41 -3.82 5.90
C ARG A 27 -6.25 -3.51 4.97
N PHE A 28 -6.38 -2.51 4.11
CA PHE A 28 -5.35 -2.11 3.17
C PHE A 28 -5.05 -0.62 3.31
N TYR A 29 -3.76 -0.30 3.22
CA TYR A 29 -3.26 1.06 3.12
C TYR A 29 -2.14 1.15 2.08
N LEU A 30 -2.24 2.15 1.21
CA LEU A 30 -1.19 2.62 0.33
C LEU A 30 -0.95 4.10 0.60
N GLY A 31 0.29 4.44 0.96
CA GLY A 31 0.77 5.81 1.06
C GLY A 31 1.78 6.11 -0.03
N TRP A 32 1.67 7.29 -0.64
CA TRP A 32 2.68 7.84 -1.54
C TRP A 32 3.12 9.22 -1.02
N PHE A 33 4.42 9.36 -0.79
CA PHE A 33 5.05 10.52 -0.19
C PHE A 33 6.09 11.06 -1.18
N PRO A 34 5.70 11.93 -2.13
CA PRO A 34 6.61 12.37 -3.20
C PRO A 34 7.86 13.08 -2.69
N LEU A 35 7.79 13.71 -1.52
CA LEU A 35 8.90 14.40 -0.86
C LEU A 35 9.49 13.63 0.33
N GLY A 36 9.06 12.37 0.51
CA GLY A 36 9.44 11.54 1.65
C GLY A 36 8.59 11.79 2.89
N ARG A 37 8.21 10.71 3.59
CA ARG A 37 7.44 10.77 4.82
C ARG A 37 8.28 11.39 5.95
N PRO A 38 7.75 12.38 6.69
CA PRO A 38 8.45 12.97 7.83
C PRO A 38 8.88 11.94 8.87
N GLY A 39 10.08 12.13 9.41
CA GLY A 39 10.63 11.25 10.44
C GLY A 39 11.08 9.87 9.91
N THR A 40 11.16 9.70 8.59
CA THR A 40 11.71 8.50 7.95
C THR A 40 12.94 8.84 7.12
N ASP A 41 13.73 7.82 6.80
CA ASP A 41 14.85 7.93 5.86
C ASP A 41 14.35 7.79 4.42
N GLY A 42 13.65 8.82 3.94
CA GLY A 42 13.19 8.91 2.55
C GLY A 42 12.10 7.90 2.17
N GLU A 43 11.20 7.51 3.07
CA GLU A 43 10.06 6.64 2.72
C GLU A 43 9.15 7.37 1.72
N GLY A 44 9.19 6.95 0.45
CA GLY A 44 8.35 7.48 -0.63
C GLY A 44 7.08 6.69 -0.87
N TRP A 45 7.06 5.44 -0.44
CA TRP A 45 5.88 4.58 -0.56
C TRP A 45 5.72 3.72 0.68
N LYS A 46 4.47 3.50 1.08
CA LYS A 46 4.09 2.57 2.14
C LYS A 46 2.96 1.68 1.66
N ILE A 47 3.13 0.36 1.76
CA ILE A 47 2.03 -0.59 1.65
C ILE A 47 1.88 -1.27 3.00
N ALA A 48 0.67 -1.31 3.53
CA ALA A 48 0.35 -2.06 4.73
C ALA A 48 -0.95 -2.85 4.52
N VAL A 49 -0.90 -4.12 4.91
CA VAL A 49 -2.05 -5.02 4.89
C VAL A 49 -2.22 -5.60 6.28
N THR A 50 -3.38 -5.36 6.86
CA THR A 50 -3.75 -5.89 8.18
C THR A 50 -3.93 -7.40 8.10
N GLY A 51 -3.35 -8.10 9.07
CA GLY A 51 -3.53 -9.53 9.20
C GLY A 51 -4.95 -9.91 9.64
N THR A 52 -5.24 -11.19 9.60
CA THR A 52 -6.40 -11.78 10.26
C THR A 52 -5.94 -12.66 11.42
N ALA A 53 -6.87 -13.22 12.20
CA ALA A 53 -6.54 -14.21 13.22
C ALA A 53 -5.76 -15.43 12.68
N LYS A 54 -5.85 -15.71 11.37
CA LYS A 54 -5.23 -16.89 10.72
C LYS A 54 -4.04 -16.55 9.83
N VAL A 55 -3.88 -15.30 9.40
CA VAL A 55 -2.87 -14.89 8.41
C VAL A 55 -2.20 -13.63 8.91
N ARG A 56 -0.87 -13.62 8.99
CA ARG A 56 -0.12 -12.42 9.40
C ARG A 56 -0.31 -11.31 8.38
N GLY A 57 -0.42 -10.09 8.88
CA GLY A 57 -0.34 -8.90 8.05
C GLY A 57 1.09 -8.71 7.54
N TYR A 58 1.25 -7.78 6.62
CA TYR A 58 2.57 -7.36 6.19
C TYR A 58 2.59 -5.85 5.96
N GLN A 59 3.79 -5.31 5.99
CA GLN A 59 4.04 -3.95 5.59
C GLN A 59 5.37 -3.89 4.83
N VAL A 60 5.45 -3.01 3.85
CA VAL A 60 6.67 -2.74 3.10
C VAL A 60 6.74 -1.26 2.78
N SER A 61 7.95 -0.73 2.83
CA SER A 61 8.26 0.66 2.55
C SER A 61 9.26 0.72 1.40
N PHE A 62 9.13 1.71 0.53
CA PHE A 62 10.07 1.94 -0.58
C PHE A 62 10.56 3.39 -0.53
N HIS A 63 11.78 3.60 -1.00
CA HIS A 63 12.39 4.93 -1.07
C HIS A 63 11.69 5.81 -2.11
N THR A 64 11.79 7.14 -1.98
CA THR A 64 11.25 8.13 -2.94
C THR A 64 11.74 7.91 -4.38
N GLU A 65 12.95 7.36 -4.54
CA GLU A 65 13.54 7.04 -5.85
C GLU A 65 12.94 5.76 -6.49
N THR A 66 12.10 5.01 -5.76
CA THR A 66 11.52 3.77 -6.30
C THR A 66 10.39 4.10 -7.27
N PRO A 67 10.47 3.67 -8.54
CA PRO A 67 9.42 3.94 -9.53
C PRO A 67 8.09 3.27 -9.13
N ALA A 68 6.98 3.95 -9.41
CA ALA A 68 5.63 3.46 -9.11
C ALA A 68 5.35 2.07 -9.72
N GLU A 69 5.91 1.79 -10.90
CA GLU A 69 5.79 0.50 -11.59
C GLU A 69 6.39 -0.66 -10.76
N ILE A 70 7.53 -0.42 -10.11
CA ILE A 70 8.18 -1.41 -9.23
C ILE A 70 7.34 -1.63 -7.97
N VAL A 71 6.77 -0.57 -7.40
CA VAL A 71 5.87 -0.65 -6.25
C VAL A 71 4.62 -1.45 -6.59
N ALA A 72 4.01 -1.17 -7.75
CA ALA A 72 2.84 -1.90 -8.25
C ALA A 72 3.14 -3.38 -8.50
N ALA A 73 4.29 -3.70 -9.11
CA ALA A 73 4.73 -5.07 -9.32
C ALA A 73 4.97 -5.80 -7.99
N ALA A 74 5.62 -5.17 -7.02
CA ALA A 74 5.84 -5.75 -5.70
C ALA A 74 4.53 -6.00 -4.94
N ALA A 75 3.58 -5.07 -5.02
CA ALA A 75 2.23 -5.23 -4.46
C ALA A 75 1.49 -6.42 -5.08
N ALA A 76 1.58 -6.56 -6.41
CA ALA A 76 0.99 -7.69 -7.13
C ALA A 76 1.62 -9.02 -6.71
N VAL A 77 2.96 -9.10 -6.64
CA VAL A 77 3.68 -10.30 -6.18
C VAL A 77 3.30 -10.67 -4.75
N ALA A 78 3.24 -9.69 -3.83
CA ALA A 78 2.84 -9.93 -2.45
C ALA A 78 1.41 -10.49 -2.37
N ARG A 79 0.49 -9.96 -3.18
CA ARG A 79 -0.89 -10.48 -3.27
C ARG A 79 -0.93 -11.90 -3.81
N VAL A 80 -0.19 -12.20 -4.87
CA VAL A 80 -0.09 -13.56 -5.45
C VAL A 80 0.42 -14.54 -4.40
N LEU A 81 1.53 -14.23 -3.72
CA LEU A 81 2.08 -15.09 -2.66
C LEU A 81 1.08 -15.34 -1.52
N ALA A 82 0.37 -14.29 -1.09
CA ALA A 82 -0.65 -14.41 -0.05
C ALA A 82 -1.85 -15.28 -0.47
N THR A 83 -2.24 -15.25 -1.75
CA THR A 83 -3.30 -16.11 -2.28
C THR A 83 -2.85 -17.53 -2.60
N SER A 84 -1.58 -17.72 -3.00
CA SER A 84 -1.02 -19.03 -3.33
C SER A 84 -0.82 -19.93 -2.11
N GLN A 85 -0.61 -19.36 -0.92
CA GLN A 85 -0.53 -20.13 0.35
C GLN A 85 -1.88 -20.67 0.85
N ARG A 86 -2.98 -20.42 0.12
CA ARG A 86 -4.34 -20.87 0.46
C ARG A 86 -4.86 -22.01 -0.45
N VAL A 87 -4.01 -22.61 -1.28
CA VAL A 87 -4.35 -23.77 -2.13
C VAL A 87 -3.76 -25.05 -1.54
#